data_AF-L7WF84-F1
#
_entry.id   AF-L7WF84-F1
#
_cell.length_a   1.000
_cell.length_b   1.000
_cell.length_c   1.000
_cell.angle_alpha   90.00
_cell.angle_beta   90.00
_cell.angle_gamma   90.00
#
_symmetry.space_group_name_H-M   'P 1'
#
loop_
_entity.id
_entity.type
_entity.pdbx_description
1 polymer ?
#
loop_
_entity_poly.entity_id
_entity_poly.type
_entity_poly.pdbx_seq_one_letter_code
_entity_poly.pdbx_strand_id
1 'polypeptide(L)'
;MPHLSALNLEAAEPMDVDSPVSADSVSNPLTKRVDSIYMLSLLIAGSHRMAAQEKLSGLKLAPKLNDLFDELVWRKQDHGHAAGHISRCNCSPEVILKIQFLRLVHNYCYHSSHKLTLLSNPEWQEICMLSEQFDPEEFGEGVTKPDYSSLEQSSLCGEGHGLLSKIIGVLRDEPVESVFRFWLCRAIESWLRGSCTPADQLFVIRRGLLQHITKVIVEGENSSENNRGCEDTSDSNGLPREVAQSSFDLLGEIIRFSQAGCIELDSRLDANFKVRCFFSVINSNLVDSNMFLRSVFLSLDHFMASPKTNEFQRATFRSSKFFGPLLDIRRRVAYLASLISTVSVDTLTQENISCLNTVIILLMLAQRRDELPECLEALSDPTYPTFRRSTRDSCSEPDPALVPHSLSATSSFGTQLSITITQVLEGSLQTW
;
A
#
# COMPACT_ATOMS: atom_id res chain seq x y z
N MET A 1 -55.83 -0.67 -30.65
CA MET A 1 -55.73 -1.92 -31.44
C MET A 1 -56.67 -1.82 -32.63
N PRO A 2 -56.35 -2.38 -33.80
CA PRO A 2 -55.18 -2.11 -34.64
C PRO A 2 -55.57 -1.97 -36.14
N HIS A 3 -54.70 -1.44 -37.00
CA HIS A 3 -54.05 -2.24 -38.06
C HIS A 3 -53.22 -1.37 -39.02
N LEU A 4 -51.98 -1.83 -39.21
CA LEU A 4 -51.01 -1.43 -40.22
C LEU A 4 -51.51 -1.66 -41.66
N SER A 5 -51.11 -0.80 -42.58
CA SER A 5 -50.60 -1.21 -43.90
C SER A 5 -49.75 -0.10 -44.51
N ALA A 6 -48.76 -0.52 -45.29
CA ALA A 6 -47.53 0.19 -45.60
C ALA A 6 -47.50 0.76 -47.03
N LEU A 7 -46.64 1.77 -47.21
CA LEU A 7 -45.74 2.04 -48.35
C LEU A 7 -46.31 2.25 -49.77
N ASN A 8 -46.09 3.47 -50.29
CA ASN A 8 -45.47 3.78 -51.59
C ASN A 8 -44.99 5.24 -51.53
N LEU A 9 -43.70 5.56 -51.57
CA LEU A 9 -42.74 5.56 -52.70
C LEU A 9 -42.98 6.68 -53.71
N GLU A 10 -42.38 7.85 -53.48
CA GLU A 10 -42.03 8.90 -54.46
C GLU A 10 -40.83 9.66 -53.86
N ALA A 11 -39.61 9.43 -54.35
CA ALA A 11 -38.96 10.06 -55.48
C ALA A 11 -38.14 11.31 -55.04
N ALA A 12 -36.82 11.11 -55.09
CA ALA A 12 -35.74 11.98 -54.66
C ALA A 12 -35.70 13.38 -55.32
N GLU A 13 -35.35 14.39 -54.53
CA GLU A 13 -34.62 15.57 -54.99
C GLU A 13 -33.15 15.48 -54.51
N PRO A 14 -32.16 15.89 -55.33
CA PRO A 14 -30.76 15.60 -55.06
C PRO A 14 -30.19 16.57 -54.02
N MET A 15 -29.77 16.04 -52.87
CA MET A 15 -28.92 16.78 -51.94
C MET A 15 -27.49 16.84 -52.49
N ASP A 16 -26.94 18.06 -52.51
CA ASP A 16 -25.55 18.38 -52.79
C ASP A 16 -24.58 17.37 -52.15
N VAL A 17 -23.88 16.64 -53.02
CA VAL A 17 -22.70 15.86 -52.70
C VAL A 17 -21.50 16.75 -53.00
N ASP A 18 -21.06 17.51 -52.01
CA ASP A 18 -19.65 17.84 -51.83
C ASP A 18 -19.44 18.57 -50.50
N SER A 19 -19.14 17.78 -49.46
CA SER A 19 -18.34 18.23 -48.32
C SER A 19 -17.72 16.98 -47.71
N PRO A 20 -16.39 16.80 -47.79
CA PRO A 20 -15.76 15.77 -47.00
C PRO A 20 -15.94 16.18 -45.55
N VAL A 21 -16.83 15.50 -44.83
CA VAL A 21 -16.83 15.50 -43.37
C VAL A 21 -15.51 14.85 -42.99
N SER A 22 -14.49 15.68 -42.84
CA SER A 22 -13.19 15.32 -42.32
C SER A 22 -13.43 14.65 -40.96
N ALA A 23 -13.18 13.35 -40.90
CA ALA A 23 -13.20 12.55 -39.67
C ALA A 23 -12.10 12.97 -38.65
N ASP A 24 -11.48 14.13 -38.85
CA ASP A 24 -10.39 14.71 -38.04
C ASP A 24 -10.86 15.88 -37.14
N SER A 25 -12.16 16.10 -36.96
CA SER A 25 -12.65 17.14 -36.06
C SER A 25 -12.59 16.72 -34.58
N VAL A 26 -11.40 16.92 -34.01
CA VAL A 26 -11.10 17.26 -32.60
C VAL A 26 -11.36 16.15 -31.56
N SER A 27 -10.58 15.08 -31.59
CA SER A 27 -10.18 14.45 -30.32
C SER A 27 -9.28 15.45 -29.58
N ASN A 28 -9.70 15.95 -28.43
CA ASN A 28 -8.89 16.82 -27.58
C ASN A 28 -7.48 16.20 -27.40
N PRO A 29 -6.36 16.93 -27.64
CA PRO A 29 -4.99 16.44 -27.43
C PRO A 29 -4.80 15.77 -26.07
N LEU A 30 -5.51 16.24 -25.05
CA LEU A 30 -5.52 15.68 -23.70
C LEU A 30 -6.14 14.28 -23.66
N THR A 31 -7.25 14.06 -24.37
CA THR A 31 -7.90 12.74 -24.48
C THR A 31 -6.99 11.75 -25.19
N LYS A 32 -6.32 12.15 -26.28
CA LYS A 32 -5.29 11.32 -26.95
C LYS A 32 -4.16 10.92 -26.01
N ARG A 33 -3.69 11.84 -25.16
CA ARG A 33 -2.66 11.55 -24.12
C ARG A 33 -3.18 10.55 -23.09
N VAL A 34 -4.41 10.73 -22.60
CA VAL A 34 -5.07 9.79 -21.67
C VAL A 34 -5.14 8.39 -22.27
N ASP A 35 -5.65 8.27 -23.49
CA ASP A 35 -5.81 6.97 -24.17
C ASP A 35 -4.45 6.30 -24.40
N SER A 36 -3.44 7.05 -24.82
CA SER A 36 -2.09 6.52 -25.03
C SER A 36 -1.48 5.95 -23.75
N ILE A 37 -1.57 6.69 -22.64
CA ILE A 37 -1.04 6.24 -21.33
C ILE A 37 -1.84 5.06 -20.81
N TYR A 38 -3.16 5.06 -20.97
CA TYR A 38 -4.01 3.96 -20.58
C TYR A 38 -3.68 2.68 -21.34
N MET A 39 -3.50 2.75 -22.67
CA MET A 39 -3.11 1.61 -23.49
C MET A 39 -1.75 1.04 -23.10
N LEU A 40 -0.76 1.90 -22.83
CA LEU A 40 0.54 1.47 -22.31
C LEU A 40 0.38 0.78 -20.94
N SER A 41 -0.47 1.32 -20.07
CA SER A 41 -0.73 0.75 -18.74
C SER A 41 -1.33 -0.66 -18.85
N LEU A 42 -2.28 -0.87 -19.77
CA LEU A 42 -2.88 -2.17 -20.04
C LEU A 42 -1.86 -3.17 -20.62
N LEU A 43 -1.01 -2.72 -21.55
CA LEU A 43 0.02 -3.56 -22.15
C LEU A 43 0.99 -4.11 -21.09
N ILE A 44 1.40 -3.27 -20.14
CA ILE A 44 2.31 -3.67 -19.05
C ILE A 44 1.59 -4.50 -17.98
N ALA A 45 0.28 -4.37 -17.82
CA ALA A 45 -0.50 -5.21 -16.90
C ALA A 45 -0.77 -6.63 -17.43
N GLY A 46 -0.54 -6.88 -18.74
CA GLY A 46 -0.84 -8.14 -19.39
C GLY A 46 0.13 -9.30 -19.10
N SER A 47 -0.14 -10.46 -19.69
CA SER A 47 0.66 -11.68 -19.55
C SER A 47 2.13 -11.53 -19.99
N HIS A 48 2.40 -10.63 -20.93
CA HIS A 48 3.74 -10.37 -21.48
C HIS A 48 4.44 -9.16 -20.83
N ARG A 49 4.08 -8.82 -19.58
CA ARG A 49 4.58 -7.62 -18.89
C ARG A 49 6.09 -7.41 -18.93
N MET A 50 6.88 -8.46 -18.71
CA MET A 50 8.34 -8.34 -18.62
C MET A 50 8.94 -7.90 -19.95
N ALA A 51 8.49 -8.50 -21.06
CA ALA A 51 8.90 -8.11 -22.40
C ALA A 51 8.41 -6.69 -22.78
N ALA A 52 7.23 -6.28 -22.30
CA ALA A 52 6.73 -4.93 -22.48
C ALA A 52 7.57 -3.89 -21.70
N GLN A 53 7.90 -4.18 -20.43
CA GLN A 53 8.76 -3.35 -19.58
C GLN A 53 10.15 -3.18 -20.20
N GLU A 54 10.76 -4.27 -20.68
CA GLU A 54 12.06 -4.26 -21.36
C GLU A 54 12.05 -3.37 -22.61
N LYS A 55 11.06 -3.56 -23.50
CA LYS A 55 10.93 -2.73 -24.70
C LYS A 55 10.71 -1.26 -24.36
N LEU A 56 9.88 -0.95 -23.38
CA LEU A 56 9.59 0.43 -22.97
C LEU A 56 10.78 1.09 -22.27
N SER A 57 11.55 0.33 -21.50
CA SER A 57 12.83 0.76 -20.94
C SER A 57 13.81 1.14 -22.05
N GLY A 58 13.97 0.27 -23.07
CA GLY A 58 14.80 0.56 -24.25
C GLY A 58 14.33 1.77 -25.07
N LEU A 59 13.02 2.09 -25.03
CA LEU A 59 12.44 3.29 -25.64
C LEU A 59 12.52 4.54 -24.75
N LYS A 60 13.23 4.45 -23.61
CA LYS A 60 13.43 5.52 -22.63
C LYS A 60 12.12 6.07 -22.09
N LEU A 61 11.20 5.17 -21.70
CA LEU A 61 9.91 5.56 -21.14
C LEU A 61 10.08 6.39 -19.86
N ALA A 62 10.94 5.97 -18.91
CA ALA A 62 11.05 6.64 -17.62
C ALA A 62 11.49 8.13 -17.72
N PRO A 63 12.51 8.50 -18.52
CA PRO A 63 12.82 9.91 -18.77
C PRO A 63 11.63 10.69 -19.37
N LYS A 64 10.92 10.12 -20.34
CA LYS A 64 9.74 10.77 -20.95
C LYS A 64 8.59 10.94 -19.94
N LEU A 65 8.41 9.99 -19.02
CA LEU A 65 7.45 10.11 -17.93
C LEU A 65 7.87 11.18 -16.92
N ASN A 66 9.17 11.33 -16.67
CA ASN A 66 9.71 12.39 -15.84
C ASN A 66 9.46 13.78 -16.43
N ASP A 67 9.61 13.94 -17.75
CA ASP A 67 9.33 15.20 -18.44
C ASP A 67 7.81 15.49 -18.44
N LEU A 68 7.00 14.47 -18.73
CA LEU A 68 5.53 14.59 -18.66
C LEU A 68 5.06 14.95 -17.25
N PHE A 69 5.71 14.44 -16.20
CA PHE A 69 5.37 14.77 -14.82
C PHE A 69 5.48 16.27 -14.55
N ASP A 70 6.47 16.95 -15.13
CA ASP A 70 6.69 18.39 -14.98
C ASP A 70 5.65 19.23 -15.72
N GLU A 71 5.04 18.67 -16.78
CA GLU A 71 3.91 19.29 -17.48
C GLU A 71 2.59 19.20 -16.68
N LEU A 72 2.49 18.28 -15.71
CA LEU A 72 1.26 18.06 -14.95
C LEU A 72 1.16 19.03 -13.76
N VAL A 73 -0.01 19.67 -13.62
CA VAL A 73 -0.28 20.61 -12.52
C VAL A 73 -0.68 19.85 -11.25
N TRP A 74 0.26 19.49 -10.38
CA TRP A 74 -0.04 18.70 -9.18
C TRP A 74 -0.72 19.48 -8.04
N ARG A 75 -0.50 20.80 -7.96
CA ARG A 75 -1.13 21.66 -6.93
C ARG A 75 -2.46 22.24 -7.42
N LYS A 76 -3.43 22.44 -6.52
CA LYS A 76 -4.64 23.20 -6.84
C LYS A 76 -4.26 24.63 -7.25
N GLN A 77 -4.54 25.01 -8.49
CA GLN A 77 -4.76 26.42 -8.81
C GLN A 77 -6.17 26.76 -8.31
N ASP A 78 -6.31 27.81 -7.50
CA ASP A 78 -7.58 28.38 -7.08
C ASP A 78 -8.29 29.03 -8.28
N HIS A 79 -8.74 28.22 -9.23
CA HIS A 79 -9.55 28.68 -10.33
C HIS A 79 -11.01 28.37 -9.99
N GLY A 80 -11.75 29.46 -9.77
CA GLY A 80 -13.17 29.48 -9.42
C GLY A 80 -13.95 28.47 -10.27
N HIS A 81 -14.72 27.64 -9.59
CA HIS A 81 -15.45 26.55 -10.21
C HIS A 81 -16.46 27.11 -11.21
N ALA A 82 -16.50 26.55 -12.43
CA ALA A 82 -17.57 26.81 -13.37
C ALA A 82 -18.91 26.41 -12.72
N ALA A 83 -19.87 27.34 -12.73
CA ALA A 83 -21.17 27.17 -12.10
C ALA A 83 -21.89 25.92 -12.67
N GLY A 84 -22.12 24.90 -11.83
CA GLY A 84 -22.98 23.75 -12.17
C GLY A 84 -22.43 22.36 -11.82
N HIS A 85 -21.15 22.20 -11.49
CA HIS A 85 -20.61 20.91 -11.02
C HIS A 85 -20.64 20.81 -9.50
N ILE A 86 -21.21 19.70 -8.99
CA ILE A 86 -21.08 19.29 -7.59
C ILE A 86 -19.59 19.28 -7.25
N SER A 87 -19.23 19.85 -6.10
CA SER A 87 -17.88 20.17 -5.60
C SER A 87 -16.88 18.99 -5.45
N ARG A 88 -17.14 17.85 -6.11
CA ARG A 88 -16.37 16.59 -6.03
C ARG A 88 -16.34 15.76 -7.34
N CYS A 89 -16.58 16.34 -8.53
CA CYS A 89 -16.53 15.55 -9.77
C CYS A 89 -15.08 15.28 -10.23
N ASN A 90 -14.61 14.05 -10.09
CA ASN A 90 -13.31 13.57 -10.62
C ASN A 90 -13.31 13.31 -12.14
N CYS A 91 -14.23 13.93 -12.87
CA CYS A 91 -14.54 13.64 -14.26
C CYS A 91 -13.73 14.49 -15.26
N SER A 92 -12.81 15.34 -14.79
CA SER A 92 -11.96 16.14 -15.67
C SER A 92 -10.92 15.23 -16.38
N PRO A 93 -10.71 15.40 -17.70
CA PRO A 93 -9.66 14.69 -18.43
C PRO A 93 -8.25 14.85 -17.81
N GLU A 94 -7.98 15.96 -17.11
CA GLU A 94 -6.71 16.18 -16.41
C GLU A 94 -6.55 15.28 -15.18
N VAL A 95 -7.62 15.10 -14.40
CA VAL A 95 -7.64 14.18 -13.25
C VAL A 95 -7.45 12.74 -13.74
N ILE A 96 -8.14 12.38 -14.83
CA ILE A 96 -8.00 11.06 -15.46
C ILE A 96 -6.55 10.88 -15.94
N LEU A 97 -5.95 11.88 -16.60
CA LEU A 97 -4.57 11.81 -17.07
C LEU A 97 -3.60 11.52 -15.92
N LYS A 98 -3.69 12.24 -14.79
CA LYS A 98 -2.85 12.02 -13.61
C LYS A 98 -3.02 10.62 -13.03
N ILE A 99 -4.26 10.13 -12.94
CA ILE A 99 -4.54 8.77 -12.45
C ILE A 99 -3.91 7.73 -13.40
N GLN A 100 -4.11 7.87 -14.71
CA GLN A 100 -3.53 6.94 -15.68
C GLN A 100 -2.00 7.02 -15.72
N PHE A 101 -1.43 8.21 -15.53
CA PHE A 101 0.01 8.39 -15.39
C PHE A 101 0.55 7.58 -14.20
N LEU A 102 -0.05 7.73 -13.02
CA LEU A 102 0.38 7.00 -11.81
C LEU A 102 0.16 5.49 -11.95
N ARG A 103 -0.91 5.06 -12.63
CA ARG A 103 -1.13 3.64 -12.98
C ARG A 103 -0.03 3.09 -13.90
N LEU A 104 0.37 3.87 -14.90
CA LEU A 104 1.47 3.49 -15.79
C LEU A 104 2.76 3.32 -15.01
N VAL A 105 3.09 4.27 -14.14
CA VAL A 105 4.27 4.20 -13.26
C VAL A 105 4.21 2.98 -12.35
N HIS A 106 3.08 2.75 -11.68
CA HIS A 106 2.85 1.57 -10.86
C HIS A 106 3.12 0.27 -11.66
N ASN A 107 2.53 0.13 -12.86
CA ASN A 107 2.69 -1.09 -13.67
C ASN A 107 4.12 -1.24 -14.21
N TYR A 108 4.77 -0.15 -14.58
CA TYR A 108 6.16 -0.16 -15.06
C TYR A 108 7.15 -0.62 -13.97
N CYS A 109 6.91 -0.24 -12.72
CA CYS A 109 7.76 -0.62 -11.58
C CYS A 109 7.43 -2.01 -11.01
N TYR A 110 6.21 -2.52 -11.21
CA TYR A 110 5.74 -3.74 -10.56
C TYR A 110 6.62 -4.95 -10.88
N HIS A 111 7.38 -5.40 -9.89
CA HIS A 111 8.33 -6.52 -9.98
C HIS A 111 9.30 -6.38 -11.18
N SER A 112 9.73 -5.14 -11.45
CA SER A 112 10.55 -4.80 -12.62
C SER A 112 12.01 -4.53 -12.23
N SER A 113 12.95 -5.10 -12.97
CA SER A 113 14.37 -4.76 -12.88
C SER A 113 14.68 -3.35 -13.39
N HIS A 114 13.78 -2.75 -14.19
CA HIS A 114 13.94 -1.42 -14.76
C HIS A 114 13.43 -0.30 -13.86
N LYS A 115 12.96 -0.59 -12.64
CA LYS A 115 12.44 0.42 -11.71
C LYS A 115 13.44 1.55 -11.43
N LEU A 116 14.74 1.25 -11.49
CA LEU A 116 15.82 2.19 -11.18
C LEU A 116 15.97 3.28 -12.26
N THR A 117 15.39 3.09 -13.45
CA THR A 117 15.37 4.13 -14.51
C THR A 117 14.54 5.37 -14.11
N LEU A 118 13.72 5.28 -13.06
CA LEU A 118 12.97 6.41 -12.50
C LEU A 118 13.84 7.39 -11.71
N LEU A 119 15.08 7.04 -11.42
CA LEU A 119 16.01 7.87 -10.67
C LEU A 119 16.74 8.82 -11.61
N SER A 120 17.18 9.97 -11.10
CA SER A 120 18.19 10.78 -11.79
C SER A 120 19.59 10.22 -11.55
N ASN A 121 20.58 10.71 -12.29
CA ASN A 121 21.97 10.26 -12.14
C ASN A 121 22.53 10.44 -10.71
N PRO A 122 22.35 11.60 -10.03
CA PRO A 122 22.80 11.76 -8.64
C PRO A 122 22.08 10.80 -7.67
N GLU A 123 20.79 10.53 -7.88
CA GLU A 123 20.00 9.64 -7.04
C GLU A 123 20.39 8.18 -7.21
N TRP A 124 20.70 7.78 -8.45
CA TRP A 124 21.28 6.48 -8.75
C TRP A 124 22.61 6.29 -8.02
N GLN A 125 23.51 7.28 -8.10
CA GLN A 125 24.78 7.26 -7.38
C GLN A 125 24.59 7.17 -5.86
N GLU A 126 23.59 7.88 -5.31
CA GLU A 126 23.22 7.77 -3.90
C GLU A 126 22.85 6.33 -3.52
N ILE A 127 21.99 5.66 -4.29
CA ILE A 127 21.61 4.26 -4.04
C ILE A 127 22.83 3.34 -4.15
N CYS A 128 23.70 3.54 -5.14
CA CYS A 128 24.94 2.78 -5.26
C CYS A 128 25.79 2.90 -3.99
N MET A 129 26.04 4.12 -3.51
CA MET A 129 26.79 4.36 -2.26
C MET A 129 26.09 3.80 -1.02
N LEU A 130 24.76 3.87 -0.97
CA LEU A 130 23.98 3.24 0.11
C LEU A 130 24.12 1.73 0.09
N SER A 131 24.12 1.11 -1.09
CA SER A 131 24.21 -0.34 -1.25
C SER A 131 25.55 -0.92 -0.81
N GLU A 132 26.59 -0.10 -0.70
CA GLU A 132 27.91 -0.49 -0.18
C GLU A 132 27.93 -0.61 1.35
N GLN A 133 26.93 -0.07 2.04
CA GLN A 133 26.83 -0.10 3.51
C GLN A 133 26.23 -1.40 4.04
N PHE A 134 25.66 -2.24 3.17
CA PHE A 134 24.93 -3.44 3.54
C PHE A 134 25.67 -4.69 3.08
N ASP A 135 25.68 -5.71 3.92
CA ASP A 135 26.23 -7.02 3.54
C ASP A 135 25.33 -7.67 2.47
N PRO A 136 25.89 -8.43 1.50
CA PRO A 136 25.12 -9.16 0.49
C PRO A 136 24.01 -10.07 1.05
N GLU A 137 24.20 -10.59 2.27
CA GLU A 137 23.21 -11.44 2.95
C GLU A 137 21.99 -10.65 3.47
N GLU A 138 22.10 -9.33 3.64
CA GLU A 138 20.98 -8.47 4.07
C GLU A 138 19.99 -8.15 2.95
N PHE A 139 20.34 -8.48 1.70
CA PHE A 139 19.45 -8.29 0.56
C PHE A 139 18.30 -9.33 0.55
N GLY A 140 18.44 -10.42 1.32
CA GLY A 140 17.47 -11.51 1.42
C GLY A 140 17.73 -12.63 0.41
N GLU A 141 17.27 -13.84 0.72
CA GLU A 141 17.42 -15.00 -0.17
C GLU A 141 16.72 -14.73 -1.52
N GLY A 142 17.48 -14.87 -2.62
CA GLY A 142 16.99 -14.67 -3.98
C GLY A 142 16.97 -13.22 -4.49
N VAL A 143 17.36 -12.24 -3.67
CA VAL A 143 17.57 -10.85 -4.13
C VAL A 143 19.06 -10.64 -4.33
N THR A 144 19.52 -10.69 -5.58
CA THR A 144 20.90 -10.33 -5.90
C THR A 144 21.06 -8.82 -5.82
N LYS A 145 22.21 -8.36 -5.34
CA LYS A 145 22.62 -6.96 -5.47
C LYS A 145 22.38 -6.54 -6.94
N PRO A 146 21.63 -5.46 -7.21
CA PRO A 146 21.40 -5.01 -8.57
C PRO A 146 22.74 -4.85 -9.29
N ASP A 147 22.83 -5.29 -10.54
CA ASP A 147 24.01 -5.02 -11.35
C ASP A 147 24.02 -3.54 -11.74
N TYR A 148 24.57 -2.72 -10.84
CA TYR A 148 24.69 -1.28 -11.00
C TYR A 148 25.58 -0.88 -12.19
N SER A 149 26.35 -1.81 -12.76
CA SER A 149 27.24 -1.56 -13.90
C SER A 149 26.54 -1.65 -15.26
N SER A 150 25.39 -2.32 -15.31
CA SER A 150 24.63 -2.61 -16.55
C SER A 150 23.67 -1.49 -16.97
N LEU A 151 23.40 -0.52 -16.10
CA LEU A 151 22.43 0.53 -16.37
C LEU A 151 23.07 1.67 -17.17
N GLU A 152 22.64 1.84 -18.43
CA GLU A 152 23.08 2.97 -19.23
C GLU A 152 22.60 4.29 -18.61
N GLN A 153 23.53 5.23 -18.38
CA GLN A 153 23.21 6.55 -17.82
C GLN A 153 22.16 7.30 -18.64
N SER A 154 22.08 7.02 -19.95
CA SER A 154 21.12 7.65 -20.86
C SER A 154 19.67 7.16 -20.70
N SER A 155 19.45 6.14 -19.87
CA SER A 155 18.14 5.56 -19.54
C SER A 155 17.58 6.07 -18.21
N LEU A 156 18.41 6.74 -17.40
CA LEU A 156 18.00 7.43 -16.18
C LEU A 156 17.27 8.74 -16.49
N CYS A 157 16.48 9.22 -15.53
CA CYS A 157 15.86 10.54 -15.62
C CYS A 157 16.94 11.64 -15.68
N GLY A 158 16.61 12.76 -16.35
CA GLY A 158 17.54 13.84 -16.69
C GLY A 158 18.09 14.63 -15.50
N GLU A 159 18.66 15.80 -15.79
CA GLU A 159 19.28 16.68 -14.78
C GLU A 159 18.21 17.22 -13.80
N GLY A 160 18.31 16.84 -12.52
CA GLY A 160 17.37 17.22 -11.47
C GLY A 160 16.97 16.04 -10.57
N HIS A 161 15.75 16.09 -10.03
CA HIS A 161 15.16 14.97 -9.31
C HIS A 161 14.61 13.93 -10.29
N GLY A 162 14.82 12.65 -9.98
CA GLY A 162 14.15 11.57 -10.69
C GLY A 162 12.66 11.55 -10.41
N LEU A 163 11.92 10.88 -11.29
CA LEU A 163 10.47 10.73 -11.19
C LEU A 163 10.02 10.19 -9.83
N LEU A 164 10.76 9.24 -9.25
CA LEU A 164 10.43 8.69 -7.92
C LEU A 164 10.46 9.78 -6.84
N SER A 165 11.53 10.55 -6.76
CA SER A 165 11.65 11.64 -5.78
C SER A 165 10.59 12.72 -5.99
N LYS A 166 10.25 13.03 -7.25
CA LYS A 166 9.17 13.97 -7.58
C LYS A 166 7.81 13.47 -7.11
N ILE A 167 7.50 12.18 -7.33
CA ILE A 167 6.26 11.54 -6.83
C ILE A 167 6.20 11.56 -5.30
N ILE A 168 7.30 11.25 -4.62
CA ILE A 168 7.40 11.36 -3.15
C ILE A 168 7.17 12.80 -2.69
N GLY A 169 7.75 13.77 -3.40
CA GLY A 169 7.56 15.20 -3.13
C GLY A 169 6.09 15.61 -3.20
N VAL A 170 5.39 15.22 -4.28
CA VAL A 170 3.95 15.51 -4.43
C VAL A 170 3.12 14.82 -3.36
N LEU A 171 3.37 13.54 -3.05
CA LEU A 171 2.63 12.82 -2.01
C LEU A 171 2.73 13.51 -0.64
N ARG A 172 3.89 14.10 -0.32
CA ARG A 172 4.09 14.80 0.96
C ARG A 172 3.26 16.08 1.07
N ASP A 173 2.97 16.72 -0.06
CA ASP A 173 2.19 17.96 -0.14
C ASP A 173 0.69 17.69 -0.41
N GLU A 174 0.33 16.48 -0.84
CA GLU A 174 -1.03 16.15 -1.28
C GLU A 174 -2.02 16.02 -0.09
N PRO A 175 -3.18 16.69 -0.10
CA PRO A 175 -4.16 16.60 0.99
C PRO A 175 -4.79 15.22 1.10
N VAL A 176 -5.18 14.83 2.33
CA VAL A 176 -5.69 13.49 2.67
C VAL A 176 -6.98 13.11 1.93
N GLU A 177 -7.79 14.10 1.58
CA GLU A 177 -9.04 13.94 0.83
C GLU A 177 -8.81 13.70 -0.67
N SER A 178 -7.57 13.87 -1.15
CA SER A 178 -7.26 13.74 -2.55
C SER A 178 -7.21 12.28 -3.00
N VAL A 179 -7.93 12.01 -4.09
CA VAL A 179 -7.88 10.72 -4.79
C VAL A 179 -6.48 10.37 -5.29
N PHE A 180 -5.60 11.35 -5.47
CA PHE A 180 -4.24 11.11 -5.96
C PHE A 180 -3.37 10.42 -4.91
N ARG A 181 -3.63 10.60 -3.61
CA ARG A 181 -2.82 9.98 -2.55
C ARG A 181 -2.76 8.47 -2.67
N PHE A 182 -3.91 7.83 -2.90
CA PHE A 182 -3.98 6.40 -3.11
C PHE A 182 -3.04 5.97 -4.26
N TRP A 183 -3.14 6.64 -5.41
CA TRP A 183 -2.34 6.30 -6.59
C TRP A 183 -0.84 6.62 -6.43
N LEU A 184 -0.50 7.72 -5.75
CA LEU A 184 0.87 8.09 -5.42
C LEU A 184 1.52 7.04 -4.49
N CYS A 185 0.81 6.64 -3.44
CA CYS A 185 1.24 5.57 -2.53
C CYS A 185 1.46 4.26 -3.30
N ARG A 186 0.51 3.85 -4.14
CA ARG A 186 0.64 2.63 -4.96
C ARG A 186 1.84 2.69 -5.92
N ALA A 187 2.08 3.84 -6.56
CA ALA A 187 3.23 3.99 -7.45
C ALA A 187 4.57 3.79 -6.73
N ILE A 188 4.72 4.36 -5.53
CA ILE A 188 5.94 4.21 -4.71
C ILE A 188 6.04 2.79 -4.14
N GLU A 189 4.95 2.24 -3.62
CA GLU A 189 4.86 0.86 -3.12
C GLU A 189 5.32 -0.12 -4.21
N SER A 190 4.85 0.04 -5.45
CA SER A 190 5.25 -0.80 -6.57
C SER A 190 6.76 -0.73 -6.86
N TRP A 191 7.37 0.44 -6.69
CA TRP A 191 8.82 0.61 -6.82
C TRP A 191 9.60 -0.08 -5.67
N LEU A 192 9.02 -0.17 -4.48
CA LEU A 192 9.57 -0.91 -3.34
C LEU A 192 9.26 -2.42 -3.39
N ARG A 193 8.54 -2.91 -4.41
CA ARG A 193 8.27 -4.35 -4.61
C ARG A 193 9.27 -5.00 -5.57
N GLY A 194 9.30 -6.33 -5.55
CA GLY A 194 10.23 -7.14 -6.35
C GLY A 194 11.64 -7.12 -5.76
N SER A 195 12.64 -6.82 -6.59
CA SER A 195 14.06 -6.72 -6.21
C SER A 195 14.36 -5.43 -5.42
N CYS A 196 13.67 -5.25 -4.29
CA CYS A 196 13.90 -4.14 -3.38
C CYS A 196 15.06 -4.46 -2.44
N THR A 197 15.96 -3.48 -2.30
CA THR A 197 17.13 -3.59 -1.43
C THR A 197 16.97 -2.74 -0.16
N PRO A 198 17.75 -3.00 0.90
CA PRO A 198 17.80 -2.08 2.05
C PRO A 198 18.20 -0.64 1.66
N ALA A 199 19.03 -0.48 0.62
CA ALA A 199 19.39 0.83 0.09
C ALA A 199 18.20 1.57 -0.52
N ASP A 200 17.32 0.86 -1.25
CA ASP A 200 16.08 1.43 -1.81
C ASP A 200 15.15 1.96 -0.70
N GLN A 201 15.00 1.19 0.38
CA GLN A 201 14.19 1.60 1.54
C GLN A 201 14.82 2.80 2.25
N LEU A 202 16.12 2.78 2.48
CA LEU A 202 16.82 3.90 3.12
C LEU A 202 16.75 5.18 2.26
N PHE A 203 16.83 5.05 0.94
CA PHE A 203 16.69 6.14 -0.01
C PHE A 203 15.34 6.85 0.13
N VAL A 204 14.22 6.11 0.22
CA VAL A 204 12.89 6.72 0.40
C VAL A 204 12.68 7.24 1.83
N ILE A 205 13.26 6.59 2.84
CA ILE A 205 13.24 7.05 4.24
C ILE A 205 13.93 8.41 4.36
N ARG A 206 15.11 8.59 3.74
CA ARG A 206 15.86 9.86 3.72
C ARG A 206 15.10 11.01 3.07
N ARG A 207 14.11 10.70 2.23
CA ARG A 207 13.23 11.68 1.57
C ARG A 207 12.01 12.08 2.41
N GLY A 208 11.92 11.60 3.64
CA GLY A 208 10.84 11.96 4.57
C GLY A 208 9.56 11.14 4.38
N LEU A 209 9.58 10.07 3.57
CA LEU A 209 8.38 9.35 3.19
C LEU A 209 7.74 8.64 4.38
N LEU A 210 8.51 7.86 5.14
CA LEU A 210 8.01 7.13 6.31
C LEU A 210 7.41 8.09 7.34
N GLN A 211 8.13 9.17 7.63
CA GLN A 211 7.72 10.18 8.60
C GLN A 211 6.40 10.82 8.20
N HIS A 212 6.22 11.13 6.92
CA HIS A 212 4.97 11.69 6.40
C HIS A 212 3.82 10.68 6.49
N ILE A 213 4.02 9.42 6.07
CA ILE A 213 2.97 8.39 6.14
C ILE A 213 2.54 8.13 7.58
N THR A 214 3.49 8.00 8.52
CA THR A 214 3.17 7.83 9.95
C THR A 214 2.42 9.03 10.49
N LYS A 215 2.81 10.25 10.11
CA LYS A 215 2.10 11.48 10.49
C LYS A 215 0.64 11.45 10.04
N VAL A 216 0.38 11.08 8.78
CA VAL A 216 -0.98 10.99 8.22
C VAL A 216 -1.84 9.96 8.97
N ILE A 217 -1.26 8.80 9.33
CA ILE A 217 -1.97 7.78 10.10
C ILE A 217 -2.32 8.27 11.51
N VAL A 218 -1.40 8.97 12.18
CA VAL A 218 -1.58 9.43 13.57
C VAL A 218 -2.47 10.67 13.67
N GLU A 219 -2.31 11.64 12.77
CA GLU A 219 -2.96 12.95 12.88
C GLU A 219 -4.24 13.07 12.03
N GLY A 220 -4.44 12.21 11.03
CA GLY A 220 -5.60 12.27 10.13
C GLY A 220 -5.73 13.63 9.40
N GLU A 221 -6.95 14.04 9.05
CA GLU A 221 -7.23 15.35 8.41
C GLU A 221 -7.02 16.55 9.35
N ASN A 222 -6.87 16.32 10.66
CA ASN A 222 -6.85 17.37 11.69
C ASN A 222 -5.43 17.93 11.91
N SER A 223 -4.88 18.57 10.88
CA SER A 223 -3.70 19.45 11.01
C SER A 223 -4.03 20.83 11.58
N SER A 224 -5.25 21.06 12.11
CA SER A 224 -5.57 22.34 12.77
C SER A 224 -4.96 22.35 14.16
N GLU A 225 -3.97 23.22 14.37
CA GLU A 225 -3.09 23.35 15.55
C GLU A 225 -3.81 23.51 16.91
N ASN A 226 -5.14 23.60 16.93
CA ASN A 226 -5.95 23.78 18.13
C ASN A 226 -6.68 22.53 18.64
N ASN A 227 -6.67 21.40 17.92
CA ASN A 227 -7.34 20.18 18.40
C ASN A 227 -6.30 19.12 18.84
N ARG A 228 -6.02 19.11 20.15
CA ARG A 228 -5.12 18.11 20.75
C ARG A 228 -5.82 16.75 20.79
N GLY A 229 -5.59 15.95 19.77
CA GLY A 229 -5.54 14.50 19.90
C GLY A 229 -6.78 13.72 19.47
N CYS A 230 -6.55 12.40 19.44
CA CYS A 230 -7.52 11.31 19.48
C CYS A 230 -8.42 11.44 20.75
N GLU A 231 -9.15 12.55 20.93
CA GLU A 231 -10.25 12.67 21.89
C GLU A 231 -11.54 12.15 21.25
N ASP A 232 -12.36 11.49 22.08
CA ASP A 232 -13.65 10.84 21.81
C ASP A 232 -14.67 11.78 21.11
N THR A 233 -14.38 12.15 19.87
CA THR A 233 -15.36 12.76 18.97
C THR A 233 -16.11 11.62 18.30
N SER A 234 -17.24 11.32 18.92
CA SER A 234 -18.27 10.36 18.51
C SER A 234 -18.91 10.65 17.14
N ASP A 235 -18.43 11.66 16.41
CA ASP A 235 -18.89 12.11 15.11
C ASP A 235 -17.72 12.37 14.14
N SER A 236 -17.41 11.35 13.33
CA SER A 236 -16.88 11.41 11.96
C SER A 236 -15.76 12.41 11.61
N ASN A 237 -14.51 11.92 11.57
CA ASN A 237 -13.67 11.89 10.34
C ASN A 237 -12.41 11.05 10.61
N GLY A 238 -12.58 9.72 10.69
CA GLY A 238 -11.45 8.79 10.64
C GLY A 238 -10.79 8.82 9.26
N LEU A 239 -9.52 8.43 9.18
CA LEU A 239 -8.76 8.37 7.93
C LEU A 239 -9.56 7.58 6.86
N PRO A 240 -9.79 8.12 5.65
CA PRO A 240 -10.55 7.43 4.62
C PRO A 240 -9.96 6.05 4.33
N ARG A 241 -10.82 5.03 4.15
CA ARG A 241 -10.40 3.63 4.02
C ARG A 241 -9.30 3.41 2.99
N GLU A 242 -9.44 4.01 1.80
CA GLU A 242 -8.46 3.91 0.71
C GLU A 242 -7.11 4.52 1.09
N VAL A 243 -7.13 5.63 1.84
CA VAL A 243 -5.93 6.31 2.34
C VAL A 243 -5.26 5.47 3.42
N ALA A 244 -6.04 4.89 4.35
CA ALA A 244 -5.53 3.98 5.37
C ALA A 244 -4.87 2.75 4.73
N GLN A 245 -5.56 2.08 3.81
CA GLN A 245 -5.06 0.91 3.10
C GLN A 245 -3.75 1.20 2.38
N SER A 246 -3.72 2.22 1.52
CA SER A 246 -2.54 2.56 0.73
C SER A 246 -1.37 3.06 1.60
N SER A 247 -1.65 3.72 2.72
CA SER A 247 -0.64 4.13 3.70
C SER A 247 -0.02 2.93 4.42
N PHE A 248 -0.84 1.96 4.85
CA PHE A 248 -0.34 0.73 5.48
C PHE A 248 0.42 -0.15 4.50
N ASP A 249 -0.09 -0.35 3.28
CA ASP A 249 0.61 -1.09 2.23
C ASP A 249 2.02 -0.51 1.98
N LEU A 250 2.10 0.81 1.77
CA LEU A 250 3.38 1.49 1.55
C LEU A 250 4.29 1.43 2.78
N LEU A 251 3.76 1.70 3.97
CA LEU A 251 4.55 1.63 5.21
C LEU A 251 5.11 0.21 5.41
N GLY A 252 4.30 -0.80 5.10
CA GLY A 252 4.68 -2.22 5.15
C GLY A 252 5.87 -2.52 4.25
N GLU A 253 5.93 -1.99 3.03
CA GLU A 253 7.08 -2.17 2.12
C GLU A 253 8.34 -1.43 2.61
N ILE A 254 8.18 -0.25 3.23
CA ILE A 254 9.32 0.52 3.75
C ILE A 254 9.98 -0.20 4.94
N ILE A 255 9.19 -0.80 5.84
CA ILE A 255 9.72 -1.42 7.05
C ILE A 255 10.09 -2.90 6.89
N ARG A 256 9.57 -3.58 5.87
CA ARG A 256 9.73 -5.03 5.68
C ARG A 256 11.21 -5.40 5.61
N PHE A 257 11.66 -6.18 6.59
CA PHE A 257 13.05 -6.58 6.82
C PHE A 257 14.05 -5.40 6.88
N SER A 258 13.56 -4.18 7.11
CA SER A 258 14.37 -2.98 7.21
C SER A 258 14.54 -2.58 8.66
N GLN A 259 15.73 -2.82 9.23
CA GLN A 259 16.00 -2.38 10.59
C GLN A 259 15.98 -0.85 10.70
N ALA A 260 16.54 -0.16 9.70
CA ALA A 260 16.49 1.30 9.60
C ALA A 260 15.03 1.81 9.52
N GLY A 261 14.19 1.18 8.71
CA GLY A 261 12.77 1.50 8.62
C GLY A 261 12.02 1.30 9.94
N CYS A 262 12.29 0.20 10.66
CA CYS A 262 11.67 -0.06 11.95
C CYS A 262 12.12 0.93 13.02
N ILE A 263 13.42 1.23 13.12
CA ILE A 263 13.96 2.23 14.05
C ILE A 263 13.36 3.61 13.76
N GLU A 264 13.29 3.99 12.48
CA GLU A 264 12.69 5.27 12.09
C GLU A 264 11.20 5.31 12.48
N LEU A 265 10.43 4.25 12.23
CA LEU A 265 9.02 4.17 12.64
C LEU A 265 8.86 4.30 14.17
N ASP A 266 9.69 3.60 14.94
CA ASP A 266 9.67 3.67 16.40
C ASP A 266 9.94 5.10 16.90
N SER A 267 10.92 5.78 16.30
CA SER A 267 11.24 7.17 16.63
C SER A 267 10.07 8.13 16.40
N ARG A 268 9.19 7.83 15.45
CA ARG A 268 7.98 8.63 15.18
C ARG A 268 6.84 8.30 16.12
N LEU A 269 6.85 7.10 16.72
CA LEU A 269 5.90 6.60 17.69
C LEU A 269 6.47 6.65 19.13
N ASP A 270 7.27 7.68 19.43
CA ASP A 270 7.94 7.88 20.71
C ASP A 270 7.01 8.22 21.89
N ALA A 271 5.87 8.85 21.60
CA ALA A 271 4.89 9.29 22.59
C ALA A 271 3.73 8.29 22.73
N ASN A 272 3.28 8.04 23.97
CA ASN A 272 2.20 7.09 24.28
C ASN A 272 0.90 7.42 23.51
N PHE A 273 0.58 8.69 23.34
CA PHE A 273 -0.63 9.10 22.60
C PHE A 273 -0.54 8.71 21.12
N LYS A 274 0.63 8.86 20.48
CA LYS A 274 0.84 8.49 19.07
C LYS A 274 0.70 6.98 18.89
N VAL A 275 1.31 6.20 19.77
CA VAL A 275 1.21 4.73 19.78
C VAL A 275 -0.25 4.28 19.93
N ARG A 276 -0.99 4.88 20.87
CA ARG A 276 -2.42 4.58 21.07
C ARG A 276 -3.26 4.92 19.84
N CYS A 277 -3.05 6.10 19.26
CA CYS A 277 -3.77 6.54 18.08
C CYS A 277 -3.44 5.63 16.87
N PHE A 278 -2.17 5.27 16.68
CA PHE A 278 -1.72 4.34 15.64
C PHE A 278 -2.36 2.94 15.78
N PHE A 279 -2.35 2.35 16.99
CA PHE A 279 -3.04 1.08 17.25
C PHE A 279 -4.56 1.19 17.06
N SER A 280 -5.17 2.32 17.43
CA SER A 280 -6.60 2.56 17.21
C SER A 280 -6.94 2.51 15.72
N VAL A 281 -6.12 3.13 14.86
CA VAL A 281 -6.31 3.10 13.40
C VAL A 281 -6.11 1.70 12.82
N ILE A 282 -5.09 0.96 13.29
CA ILE A 282 -4.88 -0.45 12.91
C ILE A 282 -6.12 -1.29 13.25
N ASN A 283 -6.58 -1.24 14.49
CA ASN A 283 -7.67 -2.09 14.98
C ASN A 283 -9.00 -1.74 14.31
N SER A 284 -9.23 -0.46 14.00
CA SER A 284 -10.42 0.00 13.28
C SER A 284 -10.44 -0.44 11.81
N ASN A 285 -9.26 -0.61 11.21
CA ASN A 285 -9.04 -0.94 9.81
C ASN A 285 -8.29 -2.27 9.64
N LEU A 286 -8.59 -3.28 10.46
CA LEU A 286 -7.78 -4.49 10.56
C LEU A 286 -7.60 -5.23 9.22
N VAL A 287 -8.63 -5.24 8.36
CA VAL A 287 -8.55 -5.82 7.01
C VAL A 287 -7.56 -5.04 6.15
N ASP A 288 -7.56 -3.72 6.21
CA ASP A 288 -6.69 -2.88 5.37
C ASP A 288 -5.27 -2.76 5.93
N SER A 289 -5.08 -2.92 7.25
CA SER A 289 -3.77 -2.88 7.90
C SER A 289 -3.06 -4.24 8.00
N ASN A 290 -3.69 -5.34 7.58
CA ASN A 290 -3.17 -6.69 7.80
C ASN A 290 -1.83 -6.94 7.06
N MET A 291 -1.66 -6.36 5.87
CA MET A 291 -0.43 -6.47 5.08
C MET A 291 0.74 -5.78 5.79
N PHE A 292 0.49 -4.61 6.38
CA PHE A 292 1.47 -3.92 7.23
C PHE A 292 1.84 -4.75 8.46
N LEU A 293 0.85 -5.27 9.20
CA LEU A 293 1.11 -6.10 10.38
C LEU A 293 1.93 -7.34 10.02
N ARG A 294 1.63 -7.99 8.89
CA ARG A 294 2.42 -9.11 8.38
C ARG A 294 3.89 -8.71 8.19
N SER A 295 4.16 -7.57 7.55
CA SER A 295 5.52 -7.04 7.41
C SER A 295 6.17 -6.78 8.78
N VAL A 296 5.45 -6.22 9.76
CA VAL A 296 5.96 -6.03 11.12
C VAL A 296 6.37 -7.36 11.75
N PHE A 297 5.47 -8.35 11.77
CA PHE A 297 5.72 -9.63 12.44
C PHE A 297 6.86 -10.42 11.78
N LEU A 298 6.91 -10.46 10.45
CA LEU A 298 8.02 -11.10 9.73
C LEU A 298 9.36 -10.41 10.02
N SER A 299 9.38 -9.07 10.03
CA SER A 299 10.61 -8.31 10.29
C SER A 299 11.09 -8.52 11.71
N LEU A 300 10.19 -8.43 12.70
CA LEU A 300 10.51 -8.69 14.09
C LEU A 300 11.00 -10.13 14.29
N ASP A 301 10.34 -11.12 13.71
CA ASP A 301 10.81 -12.52 13.79
C ASP A 301 12.22 -12.68 13.24
N HIS A 302 12.48 -12.10 12.06
CA HIS A 302 13.80 -12.12 11.44
C HIS A 302 14.86 -11.47 12.34
N PHE A 303 14.63 -10.28 12.87
CA PHE A 303 15.60 -9.59 13.75
C PHE A 303 15.80 -10.32 15.09
N MET A 304 14.74 -10.92 15.63
CA MET A 304 14.83 -11.64 16.89
C MET A 304 15.60 -12.97 16.76
N ALA A 305 15.46 -13.66 15.63
CA ALA A 305 16.13 -14.92 15.36
C ALA A 305 17.52 -14.76 14.71
N SER A 306 17.80 -13.61 14.08
CA SER A 306 19.04 -13.39 13.35
C SER A 306 20.25 -13.27 14.30
N PRO A 307 21.33 -14.03 14.06
CA PRO A 307 22.57 -13.91 14.83
C PRO A 307 23.29 -12.58 14.59
N LYS A 308 23.00 -11.89 13.47
CA LYS A 308 23.59 -10.59 13.13
C LYS A 308 22.99 -9.45 13.94
N THR A 309 21.74 -9.57 14.34
CA THR A 309 21.12 -8.60 15.23
C THR A 309 21.79 -8.73 16.60
N ASN A 310 22.31 -7.64 17.15
CA ASN A 310 22.95 -7.67 18.46
C ASN A 310 21.93 -7.54 19.59
N GLU A 311 22.34 -7.84 20.83
CA GLU A 311 21.40 -7.83 21.96
C GLU A 311 20.84 -6.44 22.26
N PHE A 312 21.62 -5.38 22.02
CA PHE A 312 21.16 -4.01 22.18
C PHE A 312 20.02 -3.67 21.22
N GLN A 313 20.12 -4.10 19.96
CA GLN A 313 19.07 -3.93 18.95
C GLN A 313 17.81 -4.72 19.32
N ARG A 314 17.96 -5.98 19.78
CA ARG A 314 16.84 -6.77 20.29
C ARG A 314 16.17 -6.11 21.51
N ALA A 315 16.96 -5.62 22.45
CA ALA A 315 16.45 -4.88 23.62
C ALA A 315 15.71 -3.61 23.21
N THR A 316 16.16 -2.92 22.17
CA THR A 316 15.47 -1.75 21.60
C THR A 316 14.06 -2.12 21.12
N PHE A 317 13.92 -3.21 20.34
CA PHE A 317 12.58 -3.66 19.91
C PHE A 317 11.70 -4.15 21.05
N ARG A 318 12.26 -4.80 22.08
CA ARG A 318 11.50 -5.23 23.26
C ARG A 318 11.02 -4.05 24.12
N SER A 319 11.81 -2.98 24.20
CA SER A 319 11.49 -1.77 24.97
C SER A 319 10.67 -0.74 24.19
N SER A 320 10.57 -0.89 22.87
CA SER A 320 9.70 -0.08 22.01
C SER A 320 8.25 -0.14 22.49
N LYS A 321 7.61 1.03 22.55
CA LYS A 321 6.19 1.15 22.91
C LYS A 321 5.26 0.59 21.83
N PHE A 322 5.72 0.54 20.58
CA PHE A 322 4.94 0.00 19.45
C PHE A 322 5.28 -1.47 19.19
N PHE A 323 6.55 -1.81 19.03
CA PHE A 323 6.98 -3.18 18.69
C PHE A 323 6.98 -4.12 19.89
N GLY A 324 7.31 -3.64 21.09
CA GLY A 324 7.37 -4.45 22.32
C GLY A 324 6.06 -5.20 22.58
N PRO A 325 4.89 -4.54 22.57
CA PRO A 325 3.60 -5.21 22.67
C PRO A 325 3.35 -6.29 21.60
N LEU A 326 3.88 -6.14 20.39
CA LEU A 326 3.72 -7.13 19.31
C LEU A 326 4.61 -8.38 19.49
N LEU A 327 5.61 -8.29 20.38
CA LEU A 327 6.44 -9.42 20.78
C LEU A 327 5.83 -10.25 21.93
N ASP A 328 4.74 -9.79 22.56
CA ASP A 328 4.00 -10.57 23.58
C ASP A 328 3.06 -11.59 22.90
N ILE A 329 3.14 -12.86 23.31
CA ILE A 329 2.33 -13.95 22.74
C ILE A 329 0.84 -13.71 22.90
N ARG A 330 0.36 -13.20 24.04
CA ARG A 330 -1.07 -12.96 24.28
C ARG A 330 -1.61 -11.90 23.33
N ARG A 331 -0.82 -10.86 23.06
CA ARG A 331 -1.19 -9.84 22.07
C ARG A 331 -1.18 -10.40 20.65
N ARG A 332 -0.20 -11.25 20.29
CA ARG A 332 -0.20 -11.95 18.99
C ARG A 332 -1.44 -12.82 18.80
N VAL A 333 -1.82 -13.58 19.81
CA VAL A 333 -3.03 -14.43 19.77
C VAL A 333 -4.30 -13.57 19.66
N ALA A 334 -4.38 -12.45 20.37
CA ALA A 334 -5.51 -11.53 20.23
C ALA A 334 -5.62 -10.96 18.80
N TYR A 335 -4.49 -10.66 18.13
CA TYR A 335 -4.49 -10.27 16.72
C TYR A 335 -4.91 -11.41 15.80
N LEU A 336 -4.42 -12.63 16.03
CA LEU A 336 -4.85 -13.83 15.31
C LEU A 336 -6.36 -14.03 15.42
N ALA A 337 -6.91 -14.01 16.64
CA ALA A 337 -8.34 -14.15 16.89
C ALA A 337 -9.14 -13.06 16.15
N SER A 338 -8.64 -11.82 16.18
CA SER A 338 -9.26 -10.70 15.49
C SER A 338 -9.27 -10.89 13.97
N LEU A 339 -8.14 -11.29 13.37
CA LEU A 339 -8.04 -11.56 11.93
C LEU A 339 -8.89 -12.74 11.48
N ILE A 340 -9.00 -13.79 12.28
CA ILE A 340 -9.90 -14.92 12.01
C ILE A 340 -11.36 -14.45 12.04
N SER A 341 -11.70 -13.59 13.01
CA SER A 341 -13.07 -13.08 13.16
C SER A 341 -13.53 -12.13 12.03
N THR A 342 -12.61 -11.57 11.23
CA THR A 342 -12.98 -10.70 10.09
C THR A 342 -13.39 -11.48 8.84
N VAL A 343 -13.17 -12.79 8.82
CA VAL A 343 -13.44 -13.66 7.67
C VAL A 343 -14.44 -14.75 8.05
N SER A 344 -15.50 -14.86 7.27
CA SER A 344 -16.44 -15.98 7.32
C SER A 344 -16.69 -16.48 5.90
N VAL A 345 -17.22 -17.70 5.75
CA VAL A 345 -17.56 -18.28 4.44
C VAL A 345 -18.47 -17.33 3.65
N ASP A 346 -19.40 -16.68 4.34
CA ASP A 346 -20.39 -15.77 3.73
C ASP A 346 -19.83 -14.36 3.45
N THR A 347 -18.72 -13.97 4.09
CA THR A 347 -18.11 -12.65 3.95
C THR A 347 -16.77 -12.69 3.22
N LEU A 348 -16.38 -13.84 2.65
CA LEU A 348 -15.12 -13.98 1.94
C LEU A 348 -15.12 -13.15 0.66
N THR A 349 -14.16 -12.23 0.56
CA THR A 349 -13.94 -11.34 -0.59
C THR A 349 -12.48 -11.40 -0.99
N GLN A 350 -12.15 -10.83 -2.16
CA GLN A 350 -10.77 -10.67 -2.60
C GLN A 350 -9.95 -9.79 -1.62
N GLU A 351 -10.59 -8.90 -0.86
CA GLU A 351 -9.92 -7.97 0.05
C GLU A 351 -9.54 -8.65 1.38
N ASN A 352 -10.47 -9.39 2.00
CA ASN A 352 -10.25 -10.00 3.32
C ASN A 352 -9.60 -11.39 3.29
N ILE A 353 -9.48 -12.05 2.13
CA ILE A 353 -8.71 -13.30 2.00
C ILE A 353 -7.24 -13.11 2.42
N SER A 354 -6.71 -11.90 2.30
CA SER A 354 -5.36 -11.55 2.76
C SER A 354 -5.18 -11.70 4.27
N CYS A 355 -6.24 -11.55 5.07
CA CYS A 355 -6.21 -11.81 6.51
C CYS A 355 -5.87 -13.27 6.81
N LEU A 356 -6.41 -14.22 6.04
CA LEU A 356 -6.10 -15.65 6.19
C LEU A 356 -4.62 -15.94 5.91
N ASN A 357 -4.05 -15.32 4.88
CA ASN A 357 -2.61 -15.45 4.59
C ASN A 357 -1.76 -14.92 5.75
N THR A 358 -2.17 -13.80 6.36
CA THR A 358 -1.50 -13.25 7.55
C THR A 358 -1.62 -14.20 8.75
N VAL A 359 -2.80 -14.79 8.98
CA VAL A 359 -3.03 -15.78 10.05
C VAL A 359 -2.10 -16.98 9.88
N ILE A 360 -2.03 -17.55 8.68
CA ILE A 360 -1.16 -18.71 8.41
C ILE A 360 0.30 -18.36 8.70
N ILE A 361 0.79 -17.20 8.23
CA ILE A 361 2.15 -16.75 8.50
C ILE A 361 2.40 -16.64 10.00
N LEU A 362 1.49 -16.03 10.76
CA LEU A 362 1.65 -15.89 12.21
C LEU A 362 1.67 -17.24 12.94
N LEU A 363 0.88 -18.22 12.48
CA LEU A 363 0.91 -19.58 13.03
C LEU A 363 2.21 -20.31 12.66
N MET A 364 2.74 -20.11 11.45
CA MET A 364 4.06 -20.63 11.06
C MET A 364 5.19 -20.01 11.91
N LEU A 365 5.10 -18.71 12.23
CA LEU A 365 6.06 -18.06 13.13
C LEU A 365 5.93 -18.60 14.57
N ALA A 366 4.71 -18.83 15.06
CA ALA A 366 4.49 -19.46 16.36
C ALA A 366 5.06 -20.89 16.40
N GLN A 367 4.88 -21.67 15.33
CA GLN A 367 5.48 -23.01 15.21
C GLN A 367 7.00 -22.97 15.27
N ARG A 368 7.64 -22.03 14.56
CA ARG A 368 9.10 -21.86 14.60
C ARG A 368 9.65 -21.47 15.98
N ARG A 369 8.79 -21.01 16.89
CA ARG A 369 9.12 -20.62 18.26
C ARG A 369 8.63 -21.63 19.30
N ASP A 370 8.09 -22.78 18.87
CA ASP A 370 7.44 -23.77 19.74
C ASP A 370 6.22 -23.22 20.53
N GLU A 371 5.63 -22.13 20.05
CA GLU A 371 4.48 -21.43 20.67
C GLU A 371 3.13 -21.83 20.06
N LEU A 372 3.11 -22.64 19.00
CA LEU A 372 1.87 -23.00 18.28
C LEU A 372 0.83 -23.68 19.18
N PRO A 373 1.17 -24.66 20.04
CA PRO A 373 0.17 -25.30 20.90
C PRO A 373 -0.55 -24.31 21.83
N GLU A 374 0.21 -23.41 22.48
CA GLU A 374 -0.34 -22.36 23.34
C GLU A 374 -1.25 -21.40 22.54
N CYS A 375 -0.85 -21.05 21.32
CA CYS A 375 -1.67 -20.22 20.44
C CYS A 375 -3.00 -20.91 20.08
N LEU A 376 -2.97 -22.21 19.73
CA LEU A 376 -4.18 -22.95 19.35
C LEU A 376 -5.11 -23.19 20.54
N GLU A 377 -4.57 -23.50 21.72
CA GLU A 377 -5.35 -23.61 22.95
C GLU A 377 -6.08 -22.30 23.24
N ALA A 378 -5.36 -21.17 23.17
CA ALA A 378 -5.94 -19.85 23.38
C ALA A 378 -6.99 -19.48 22.31
N LEU A 379 -6.78 -19.82 21.04
CA LEU A 379 -7.77 -19.59 19.96
C LEU A 379 -8.99 -20.50 20.06
N SER A 380 -8.90 -21.63 20.76
CA SER A 380 -10.03 -22.53 20.99
C SER A 380 -11.02 -21.98 22.03
N ASP A 381 -10.58 -21.04 22.87
CA ASP A 381 -11.41 -20.35 23.84
C ASP A 381 -12.29 -19.29 23.15
N PRO A 382 -13.63 -19.47 23.09
CA PRO A 382 -14.54 -18.50 22.48
C PRO A 382 -14.64 -17.18 23.25
N THR A 383 -14.04 -17.09 24.43
CA THR A 383 -13.96 -15.87 25.24
C THR A 383 -12.62 -15.15 25.08
N TYR A 384 -11.70 -15.69 24.26
CA TYR A 384 -10.41 -15.08 24.07
C TYR A 384 -10.54 -13.64 23.55
N PRO A 385 -9.84 -12.67 24.16
CA PRO A 385 -9.99 -11.27 23.79
C PRO A 385 -9.66 -11.01 22.31
N THR A 386 -10.50 -10.21 21.65
CA THR A 386 -10.27 -9.70 20.30
C THR A 386 -10.15 -8.19 20.32
N PHE A 387 -9.36 -7.64 19.39
CA PHE A 387 -9.32 -6.21 19.09
C PHE A 387 -10.57 -5.87 18.25
N ARG A 388 -11.74 -5.77 18.89
CA ARG A 388 -12.97 -5.38 18.19
C ARG A 388 -12.85 -3.95 17.66
N ARG A 389 -13.51 -3.68 16.51
CA ARG A 389 -13.88 -2.32 16.09
C ARG A 389 -14.60 -1.66 17.27
N SER A 390 -14.16 -0.48 17.69
CA SER A 390 -14.80 0.30 18.75
C SER A 390 -16.30 0.46 18.45
N THR A 391 -17.14 -0.33 19.13
CA THR A 391 -18.59 -0.10 19.16
C THR A 391 -18.88 0.80 20.36
N ARG A 392 -18.91 2.10 20.07
CA ARG A 392 -19.62 3.24 20.69
C ARG A 392 -19.86 3.39 22.21
N ASP A 393 -19.73 2.39 23.07
CA ASP A 393 -20.13 2.55 24.48
C ASP A 393 -19.21 1.77 25.44
N SER A 394 -18.10 2.38 25.86
CA SER A 394 -17.52 2.26 27.21
C SER A 394 -16.12 2.90 27.28
N CYS A 395 -16.03 4.18 27.67
CA CYS A 395 -14.76 4.85 27.94
C CYS A 395 -14.70 5.32 29.40
N SER A 396 -13.98 4.58 30.24
CA SER A 396 -13.34 5.08 31.46
C SER A 396 -12.40 4.02 32.03
N GLU A 397 -11.12 4.02 31.61
CA GLU A 397 -9.89 3.85 32.43
C GLU A 397 -8.66 3.45 31.59
N PRO A 398 -7.42 3.70 32.09
CA PRO A 398 -6.21 3.67 31.29
C PRO A 398 -5.50 2.30 31.35
N ASP A 399 -5.80 1.44 30.37
CA ASP A 399 -4.91 0.38 29.87
C ASP A 399 -5.51 -0.11 28.54
N PRO A 400 -4.79 -0.22 27.40
CA PRO A 400 -5.27 -1.03 26.28
C PRO A 400 -5.13 -2.53 26.63
N ALA A 401 -5.59 -2.90 27.83
CA ALA A 401 -5.72 -4.26 28.29
C ALA A 401 -6.89 -4.90 27.54
N LEU A 402 -6.59 -6.07 26.98
CA LEU A 402 -7.51 -7.14 26.62
C LEU A 402 -8.84 -7.04 27.41
N VAL A 403 -9.87 -6.42 26.84
CA VAL A 403 -11.21 -6.47 27.41
C VAL A 403 -11.85 -7.77 26.89
N PRO A 404 -12.14 -8.76 27.76
CA PRO A 404 -12.79 -9.99 27.33
C PRO A 404 -14.23 -9.69 26.92
N HIS A 405 -14.55 -9.94 25.65
CA HIS A 405 -15.93 -9.92 25.16
C HIS A 405 -16.21 -11.21 24.40
N SER A 406 -17.29 -11.88 24.80
CA SER A 406 -17.72 -13.19 24.29
C SER A 406 -17.99 -13.16 22.78
N LEU A 407 -17.40 -14.10 22.03
CA LEU A 407 -17.82 -14.42 20.66
C LEU A 407 -19.25 -14.97 20.71
N SER A 408 -20.22 -14.22 20.17
CA SER A 408 -21.54 -14.78 19.87
C SER A 408 -21.42 -15.66 18.61
N ALA A 409 -21.41 -16.98 18.82
CA ALA A 409 -21.74 -18.04 17.86
C ALA A 409 -21.32 -17.83 16.38
N THR A 410 -20.02 -17.81 16.12
CA THR A 410 -19.45 -18.27 14.83
C THR A 410 -18.83 -19.66 15.02
N SER A 411 -19.62 -20.59 15.57
CA SER A 411 -19.17 -21.87 16.15
C SER A 411 -19.05 -23.04 15.16
N SER A 412 -18.54 -22.82 13.95
CA SER A 412 -18.12 -23.96 13.12
C SER A 412 -16.87 -23.66 12.31
N PHE A 413 -16.73 -22.44 11.80
CA PHE A 413 -15.62 -22.09 10.92
C PHE A 413 -14.30 -21.89 11.67
N GLY A 414 -14.29 -21.24 12.85
CA GLY A 414 -13.05 -21.07 13.64
C GLY A 414 -12.47 -22.41 14.10
N THR A 415 -13.34 -23.33 14.53
CA THR A 415 -12.98 -24.69 14.90
C THR A 415 -12.54 -25.50 13.68
N GLN A 416 -13.23 -25.39 12.54
CA GLN A 416 -12.82 -26.06 11.30
C GLN A 416 -11.53 -25.50 10.71
N LEU A 417 -11.28 -24.19 10.80
CA LEU A 417 -10.06 -23.55 10.32
C LEU A 417 -8.88 -23.92 11.23
N SER A 418 -9.08 -23.96 12.56
CA SER A 418 -8.10 -24.49 13.50
C SER A 418 -7.77 -25.96 13.19
N ILE A 419 -8.79 -26.82 13.02
CA ILE A 419 -8.60 -28.24 12.67
C ILE A 419 -7.92 -28.39 11.30
N THR A 420 -8.31 -27.62 10.29
CA THR A 420 -7.74 -27.71 8.93
C THR A 420 -6.30 -27.21 8.92
N ILE A 421 -6.00 -26.11 9.62
CA ILE A 421 -4.63 -25.60 9.74
C ILE A 421 -3.76 -26.60 10.53
N THR A 422 -4.26 -27.17 11.62
CA THR A 422 -3.55 -28.22 12.36
C THR A 422 -3.28 -29.45 11.48
N GLN A 423 -4.27 -29.93 10.73
CA GLN A 423 -4.11 -31.08 9.81
C GLN A 423 -3.17 -30.81 8.64
N VAL A 424 -3.21 -29.60 8.06
CA VAL A 424 -2.33 -29.20 6.96
C VAL A 424 -0.89 -29.00 7.46
N LEU A 425 -0.69 -28.42 8.65
CA LEU A 425 0.63 -28.24 9.24
C LEU A 425 1.22 -29.58 9.70
N GLU A 426 0.45 -30.45 10.36
CA GLU A 426 0.88 -31.80 10.76
C GLU A 426 1.21 -32.67 9.54
N GLY A 427 0.43 -32.58 8.45
CA GLY A 427 0.69 -33.31 7.20
C GLY A 427 1.90 -32.78 6.42
N SER A 428 2.22 -31.49 6.53
CA SER A 428 3.37 -30.88 5.84
C SER A 428 4.68 -31.06 6.60
N LEU A 429 4.65 -31.15 7.94
CA LEU A 429 5.82 -31.39 8.79
C LEU A 429 6.45 -32.79 8.61
N GLN A 430 5.78 -33.72 7.93
CA GLN A 430 6.38 -35.01 7.53
C GLN A 430 7.19 -34.93 6.22
N THR A 431 7.20 -33.78 5.55
CA THR A 431 7.78 -33.61 4.20
C THR A 431 8.72 -32.41 4.04
N TRP A 432 9.08 -31.72 5.12
CA TRP A 432 10.09 -30.64 5.13
C TRP A 432 11.26 -30.98 6.05
#